data_AF-A0A9N9SCI1-F1
#
_entry.id   AF-A0A9N9SCI1-F1
#
_cell.length_a   1.000
_cell.length_b   1.000
_cell.length_c   1.000
_cell.angle_alpha   90.00
_cell.angle_beta   90.00
_cell.angle_gamma   90.00
#
_symmetry.space_group_name_H-M   'P 1'
#
loop_
_entity.id
_entity.type
_entity.pdbx_description
1 polymer ?
#
loop_
_entity_poly.entity_id
_entity_poly.type
_entity_poly.pdbx_seq_one_letter_code
_entity_poly.pdbx_strand_id
1 'polypeptide(L)'
;MILLKAVIVKSRFVVKDRVTSYSSAQRSLIVMQILLRVKFDDTDKVGIRRLLNDYTYIACFPLHEGRWDRETSDGKLLDRRLLYLEWARPAKWMKRQPLHLVRKYFGDQIALYFCWLGFYTKMLFAPAIVGTLCFLYGLFTIDGDDNRPTKEICDPNGPGNITLCPMCDKACKYLKLIDSCKFARLTYLFDNPATVFFAIFMSLWATVFLELWRRKQSVIQWEWDLHGTEQDEEPRPEFETSVKTYRTNPVTRDKEPYLPTWSKAMRMAATGSAVSFMLVVVLCAVLGTIIYRLSLVSVIYGSKSFFLKKHAKILTSVSAAVINLIIIMCLTRFYHRIAIFLTNLESPRTQTEYEDSYTFKIFIFEFMNFYSSLIYIAFFKGRFYDYPGDTISRESEFLRVKGDICDPAGCLSELCIQLSIIMIGKQIFNNFVELFNPAFYNWWRWRTHKSNTKDPTRKHTRWEEDYHLQDPGRLALFDEYLEMNVTDIYLHALTVDQ
;
A
#
# COMPACT_ATOMS: atom_id res chain seq x y z
N MET A 1 47.73 18.88 -7.98
CA MET A 1 46.35 18.46 -8.34
C MET A 1 45.47 18.12 -7.13
N ILE A 2 45.97 17.38 -6.11
CA ILE A 2 45.22 17.03 -4.89
C ILE A 2 44.89 18.27 -4.03
N LEU A 3 45.85 19.18 -3.85
CA LEU A 3 45.64 20.45 -3.13
C LEU A 3 44.63 21.37 -3.84
N LEU A 4 44.61 21.40 -5.18
CA LEU A 4 43.62 22.18 -5.93
C LEU A 4 42.21 21.58 -5.76
N LYS A 5 42.07 20.25 -5.78
CA LYS A 5 40.80 19.58 -5.47
C LYS A 5 40.34 19.89 -4.04
N ALA A 6 41.24 19.88 -3.06
CA ALA A 6 40.90 20.20 -1.66
C ALA A 6 40.50 21.67 -1.46
N VAL A 7 41.12 22.61 -2.18
CA VAL A 7 40.79 24.05 -2.13
C VAL A 7 39.46 24.34 -2.83
N ILE A 8 39.20 23.72 -3.99
CA ILE A 8 37.92 23.82 -4.69
C ILE A 8 36.79 23.20 -3.85
N VAL A 9 37.03 22.07 -3.18
CA VAL A 9 36.07 21.45 -2.25
C VAL A 9 35.79 22.38 -1.06
N LYS A 10 36.81 23.00 -0.44
CA LYS A 10 36.60 23.97 0.64
C LYS A 10 35.82 25.22 0.21
N SER A 11 35.96 25.68 -1.03
CA SER A 11 35.22 26.84 -1.55
C SER A 11 33.73 26.61 -1.76
N ARG A 12 33.27 25.34 -1.83
CA ARG A 12 31.84 24.99 -1.92
C ARG A 12 31.14 24.92 -0.56
N PHE A 13 31.89 24.79 0.53
CA PHE A 13 31.32 24.73 1.88
C PHE A 13 31.56 26.05 2.61
N VAL A 14 30.50 26.83 2.81
CA VAL A 14 30.54 28.01 3.71
C VAL A 14 30.54 27.53 5.15
N VAL A 15 31.69 27.08 5.64
CA VAL A 15 31.85 26.63 7.03
C VAL A 15 31.97 27.85 7.93
N LYS A 16 30.84 28.34 8.46
CA LYS A 16 30.83 29.40 9.48
C LYS A 16 31.36 28.90 10.84
N ASP A 17 30.91 27.71 11.27
CA ASP A 17 31.32 27.09 12.54
C ASP A 17 31.33 25.55 12.42
N ARG A 18 32.45 24.89 12.77
CA ARG A 18 32.62 23.43 12.54
C ARG A 18 31.73 22.55 13.41
N VAL A 19 31.29 23.04 14.56
CA VAL A 19 30.54 22.26 15.56
C VAL A 19 29.02 22.32 15.33
N THR A 20 28.51 23.38 14.71
CA THR A 20 27.06 23.60 14.52
C THR A 20 26.64 23.56 13.05
N SER A 21 27.58 23.56 12.09
CA SER A 21 27.24 23.58 10.66
C SER A 21 26.55 22.32 10.15
N TYR A 22 26.86 21.15 10.74
CA TYR A 22 26.30 19.88 10.31
C TYR A 22 25.17 19.46 11.24
N SER A 23 24.02 19.14 10.65
CA SER A 23 22.92 18.49 11.36
C SER A 23 23.32 17.09 11.86
N SER A 24 22.62 16.60 12.89
CA SER A 24 22.81 15.23 13.39
C SER A 24 22.62 14.20 12.26
N ALA A 25 21.59 14.37 11.44
CA ALA A 25 21.32 13.52 10.28
C ALA A 25 22.49 13.49 9.27
N GLN A 26 23.04 14.66 8.91
CA GLN A 26 24.19 14.74 8.00
C GLN A 26 25.44 14.08 8.58
N ARG A 27 25.69 14.24 9.89
CA ARG A 27 26.82 13.56 10.56
C ARG A 27 26.66 12.05 10.52
N SER A 28 25.47 11.54 10.84
CA SER A 28 25.16 10.12 10.75
C SER A 28 25.29 9.60 9.33
N LEU A 29 24.86 10.37 8.32
CA LEU A 29 25.02 10.01 6.91
C LEU A 29 26.50 9.92 6.52
N ILE A 30 27.33 10.91 6.87
CA ILE A 30 28.77 10.90 6.57
C ILE A 30 29.45 9.70 7.24
N VAL A 31 29.15 9.44 8.52
CA VAL A 31 29.69 8.27 9.24
C VAL A 31 29.25 6.97 8.58
N MET A 32 27.98 6.86 8.19
CA MET A 32 27.47 5.68 7.49
C MET A 32 28.19 5.47 6.14
N GLN A 33 28.40 6.53 5.37
CA GLN A 33 29.16 6.46 4.11
C GLN A 33 30.61 6.02 4.34
N ILE A 34 31.25 6.44 5.44
CA ILE A 34 32.57 5.93 5.82
C ILE A 34 32.49 4.44 6.17
N LEU A 35 31.54 4.04 7.02
CA LEU A 35 31.37 2.64 7.44
C LEU A 35 31.05 1.70 6.26
N LEU A 36 30.42 2.21 5.21
CA LEU A 36 30.18 1.46 3.97
C LEU A 36 31.45 1.28 3.12
N ARG A 37 32.40 2.22 3.19
CA ARG A 37 33.61 2.27 2.35
C ARG A 37 34.89 1.77 3.00
N VAL A 38 34.89 1.59 4.32
CA VAL A 38 36.07 1.09 5.05
C VAL A 38 36.31 -0.38 4.72
N LYS A 39 37.55 -0.70 4.32
CA LYS A 39 38.05 -2.07 4.21
C LYS A 39 38.36 -2.61 5.61
N PHE A 40 38.03 -3.87 5.86
CA PHE A 40 38.25 -4.52 7.16
C PHE A 40 39.18 -5.73 7.10
N ASP A 41 39.62 -6.12 5.90
CA ASP A 41 40.53 -7.25 5.64
C ASP A 41 41.56 -6.81 4.59
N ASP A 42 42.70 -7.50 4.51
CA ASP A 42 43.71 -7.27 3.45
C ASP A 42 43.20 -7.69 2.06
N THR A 43 42.09 -8.44 2.04
CA THR A 43 41.31 -8.71 0.83
C THR A 43 40.45 -7.49 0.45
N ASP A 44 40.02 -7.38 -0.82
CA ASP A 44 39.16 -6.30 -1.31
C ASP A 44 37.71 -6.31 -0.73
N LYS A 45 37.51 -6.82 0.48
CA LYS A 45 36.22 -6.83 1.19
C LYS A 45 36.00 -5.48 1.87
N VAL A 46 34.85 -4.88 1.59
CA VAL A 46 34.51 -3.53 2.04
C VAL A 46 33.16 -3.53 2.77
N GLY A 47 33.04 -2.68 3.78
CA GLY A 47 31.76 -2.19 4.26
C GLY A 47 31.11 -2.96 5.41
N ILE A 48 30.47 -2.21 6.30
CA ILE A 48 29.79 -2.72 7.49
C ILE A 48 28.61 -3.66 7.19
N ARG A 49 27.98 -3.51 6.02
CA ARG A 49 26.81 -4.32 5.63
C ARG A 49 27.14 -5.81 5.57
N ARG A 50 28.35 -6.17 5.15
CA ARG A 50 28.78 -7.56 5.12
C ARG A 50 28.97 -8.13 6.52
N LEU A 51 29.56 -7.35 7.42
CA LEU A 51 29.74 -7.73 8.83
C LEU A 51 28.41 -7.91 9.57
N LEU A 52 27.38 -7.16 9.18
CA LEU A 52 26.01 -7.36 9.68
C LEU A 52 25.37 -8.64 9.13
N ASN A 53 25.55 -8.93 7.83
CA ASN A 53 25.04 -10.15 7.21
C ASN A 53 25.73 -11.42 7.75
N ASP A 54 27.02 -11.34 8.04
CA ASP A 54 27.83 -12.42 8.63
C ASP A 54 27.61 -12.55 10.16
N TYR A 55 26.69 -11.77 10.74
CA TYR A 55 26.38 -11.72 12.18
C TYR A 55 27.58 -11.42 13.09
N THR A 56 28.64 -10.81 12.55
CA THR A 56 29.78 -10.32 13.36
C THR A 56 29.37 -9.07 14.14
N TYR A 57 28.61 -8.18 13.51
CA TYR A 57 27.87 -7.12 14.18
C TYR A 57 26.39 -7.48 14.23
N ILE A 58 25.75 -7.20 15.36
CA ILE A 58 24.31 -7.48 15.56
C ILE A 58 23.44 -6.36 14.99
N ALA A 59 23.86 -5.10 15.17
CA ALA A 59 23.10 -3.94 14.75
C ALA A 59 24.02 -2.75 14.48
N CYS A 60 23.60 -1.88 13.56
CA CYS A 60 24.23 -0.61 13.25
C CYS A 60 23.12 0.43 13.06
N PHE A 61 23.06 1.44 13.92
CA PHE A 61 22.03 2.47 13.90
C PHE A 61 22.58 3.79 14.45
N PRO A 62 22.10 4.95 13.96
CA PRO A 62 22.38 6.24 14.57
C PRO A 62 21.59 6.40 15.88
N LEU A 63 22.14 7.16 16.82
CA LEU A 63 21.46 7.48 18.08
C LEU A 63 20.48 8.64 17.92
N HIS A 64 19.34 8.57 18.60
CA HIS A 64 18.44 9.69 18.76
C HIS A 64 18.94 10.67 19.84
N GLU A 65 18.67 11.97 19.66
CA GLU A 65 19.18 13.03 20.55
C GLU A 65 18.63 12.96 22.00
N GLY A 66 17.51 12.25 22.20
CA GLY A 66 16.96 12.00 23.54
C GLY A 66 15.55 11.41 23.52
N ARG A 67 14.88 11.47 24.67
CA ARG A 67 13.51 10.98 24.89
C ARG A 67 12.48 11.97 24.33
N TRP A 68 11.42 11.45 23.74
CA TRP A 68 10.34 12.24 23.16
C TRP A 68 9.25 12.60 24.19
N ASP A 69 9.13 11.83 25.28
CA ASP A 69 8.07 11.93 26.29
C ASP A 69 8.37 12.96 27.40
N ARG A 70 9.63 13.10 27.80
CA ARG A 70 10.05 13.89 28.97
C ARG A 70 11.04 15.00 28.64
N GLU A 71 11.08 15.99 29.53
CA GLU A 71 12.12 17.02 29.55
C GLU A 71 13.48 16.43 29.91
N THR A 72 14.51 16.89 29.21
CA THR A 72 15.89 16.66 29.60
C THR A 72 16.16 17.44 30.88
N SER A 73 16.99 16.90 31.76
CA SER A 73 17.45 17.56 33.01
C SER A 73 17.99 18.98 32.77
N ASP A 74 18.52 19.22 31.57
CA ASP A 74 19.25 20.43 31.22
C ASP A 74 18.34 21.55 30.67
N GLY A 75 17.01 21.32 30.62
CA GLY A 75 16.03 22.27 30.09
C GLY A 75 16.12 22.53 28.57
N LYS A 76 17.09 21.95 27.87
CA LYS A 76 17.27 22.08 26.42
C LYS A 76 16.17 21.36 25.65
N LEU A 77 15.54 22.08 24.73
CA LEU A 77 14.54 21.53 23.81
C LEU A 77 15.25 20.76 22.68
N LEU A 78 15.02 19.45 22.64
CA LEU A 78 15.57 18.53 21.63
C LEU A 78 14.69 18.50 20.39
N ASP A 79 15.28 18.31 19.21
CA ASP A 79 14.54 18.30 17.93
C ASP A 79 13.48 17.18 17.90
N ARG A 80 13.82 15.98 18.42
CA ARG A 80 12.87 14.84 18.53
C ARG A 80 11.61 15.19 19.33
N ARG A 81 11.78 15.90 20.44
CA ARG A 81 10.65 16.26 21.31
C ARG A 81 9.83 17.40 20.72
N LEU A 82 10.49 18.38 20.08
CA LEU A 82 9.81 19.42 19.33
C LEU A 82 8.94 18.83 18.20
N LEU A 83 9.47 17.87 17.44
CA LEU A 83 8.71 17.13 16.41
C LEU A 83 7.49 16.42 17.00
N TYR A 84 7.62 15.79 18.17
CA TYR A 84 6.49 15.15 18.84
C TYR A 84 5.43 16.17 19.30
N LEU A 85 5.83 17.32 19.83
CA LEU A 85 4.90 18.35 20.33
C LEU A 85 4.13 19.06 19.22
N GLU A 86 4.78 19.33 18.10
CA GLU A 86 4.24 20.16 17.02
C GLU A 86 3.61 19.36 15.87
N TRP A 87 4.03 18.10 15.67
CA TRP A 87 3.65 17.34 14.48
C TRP A 87 3.14 15.93 14.78
N ALA A 88 3.92 15.06 15.43
CA ALA A 88 3.60 13.62 15.58
C ALA A 88 2.55 13.29 16.68
N ARG A 89 1.65 14.22 16.99
CA ARG A 89 0.54 14.05 17.95
C ARG A 89 -0.79 14.09 17.21
N PRO A 90 -1.73 13.18 17.48
CA PRO A 90 -3.07 13.20 16.88
C PRO A 90 -3.79 14.54 17.05
N ALA A 91 -3.60 15.21 18.19
CA ALA A 91 -4.19 16.52 18.48
C ALA A 91 -3.68 17.67 17.57
N LYS A 92 -2.59 17.46 16.82
CA LYS A 92 -1.98 18.49 15.94
C LYS A 92 -2.28 18.28 14.45
N TRP A 93 -3.21 17.41 14.09
CA TRP A 93 -3.58 17.11 12.70
C TRP A 93 -3.94 18.34 11.82
N MET A 94 -4.50 19.40 12.41
CA MET A 94 -4.86 20.64 11.70
C MET A 94 -3.68 21.59 11.48
N LYS A 95 -2.53 21.39 12.13
CA LYS A 95 -1.34 22.23 11.94
C LYS A 95 -0.65 21.87 10.63
N ARG A 96 0.03 22.87 10.03
CA ARG A 96 0.91 22.65 8.89
C ARG A 96 2.13 21.81 9.30
N GLN A 97 2.52 20.88 8.44
CA GLN A 97 3.67 20.00 8.67
C GLN A 97 4.99 20.81 8.64
N PRO A 98 5.87 20.69 9.67
CA PRO A 98 7.15 21.37 9.72
C PRO A 98 8.23 20.62 8.91
N LEU A 99 8.13 20.66 7.57
CA LEU A 99 8.99 19.89 6.66
C LEU A 99 10.50 20.13 6.87
N HIS A 100 10.91 21.36 7.14
CA HIS A 100 12.33 21.68 7.39
C HIS A 100 12.86 20.98 8.65
N LEU A 101 12.04 20.84 9.70
CA LEU A 101 12.45 20.16 10.93
C LEU A 101 12.51 18.65 10.74
N VAL A 102 11.55 18.08 10.00
CA VAL A 102 11.55 16.66 9.61
C VAL A 102 12.81 16.36 8.78
N ARG A 103 13.13 17.20 7.80
CA ARG A 103 14.35 17.10 6.98
C ARG A 103 15.63 17.16 7.82
N LYS A 104 15.72 18.12 8.74
CA LYS A 104 16.88 18.29 9.63
C LYS A 104 17.13 17.05 10.50
N TYR A 105 16.07 16.39 10.96
CA TYR A 105 16.16 15.27 11.90
C TYR A 105 16.26 13.89 11.21
N PHE A 106 15.46 13.65 10.17
CA PHE A 106 15.36 12.35 9.50
C PHE A 106 16.10 12.27 8.15
N GLY A 107 16.48 13.42 7.57
CA GLY A 107 17.11 13.49 6.24
C GLY A 107 16.12 13.70 5.11
N ASP A 108 16.64 13.71 3.88
CA ASP A 108 15.92 14.16 2.68
C ASP A 108 14.86 13.14 2.21
N GLN A 109 15.16 11.84 2.26
CA GLN A 109 14.25 10.78 1.79
C GLN A 109 12.91 10.77 2.56
N ILE A 110 12.97 10.78 3.89
CA ILE A 110 11.78 10.79 4.75
C ILE A 110 11.03 12.13 4.63
N ALA A 111 11.76 13.25 4.52
CA ALA A 111 11.13 14.55 4.32
C ALA A 111 10.40 14.66 2.98
N LEU A 112 10.94 14.04 1.92
CA LEU A 112 10.29 14.01 0.61
C LEU A 112 8.97 13.23 0.65
N TYR A 113 8.94 12.09 1.35
CA TYR A 113 7.71 11.33 1.58
C TYR A 113 6.63 12.16 2.25
N PHE A 114 6.94 12.81 3.38
CA PHE A 114 5.95 13.66 4.06
C PHE A 114 5.56 14.88 3.24
N CYS A 115 6.46 15.42 2.43
CA CYS A 115 6.13 16.50 1.51
C CYS A 115 5.15 16.06 0.43
N TRP A 116 5.35 14.87 -0.15
CA TRP A 116 4.42 14.27 -1.11
C TRP A 116 3.07 13.98 -0.47
N LEU A 117 3.06 13.31 0.69
CA LEU A 117 1.84 12.99 1.43
C LEU A 117 1.04 14.25 1.76
N GLY A 118 1.70 15.29 2.28
CA GLY A 118 1.05 16.57 2.57
C GLY A 118 0.58 17.34 1.34
N PHE A 119 1.17 17.13 0.17
CA PHE A 119 0.70 17.67 -1.10
C PHE A 119 -0.53 16.90 -1.60
N TYR A 120 -0.47 15.57 -1.58
CA TYR A 120 -1.57 14.68 -1.95
C TYR A 120 -2.82 14.93 -1.09
N THR A 121 -2.71 14.97 0.23
CA THR A 121 -3.84 15.26 1.13
C THR A 121 -4.49 16.62 0.85
N LYS A 122 -3.71 17.64 0.48
CA LYS A 122 -4.25 18.97 0.11
C LYS A 122 -5.01 18.92 -1.21
N MET A 123 -4.49 18.21 -2.19
CA MET A 123 -5.13 18.09 -3.51
C MET A 123 -6.41 17.26 -3.45
N LEU A 124 -6.50 16.27 -2.54
CA LEU A 124 -7.69 15.46 -2.29
C LEU A 124 -8.90 16.25 -1.76
N PHE A 125 -8.68 17.45 -1.19
CA PHE A 125 -9.78 18.26 -0.67
C PHE A 125 -10.77 18.68 -1.77
N ALA A 126 -10.28 18.94 -3.00
CA ALA A 126 -11.14 19.31 -4.12
C ALA A 126 -12.04 18.13 -4.59
N PRO A 127 -11.51 16.92 -4.88
CA PRO A 127 -12.33 15.72 -5.09
C PRO A 127 -13.30 15.41 -3.96
N ALA A 128 -12.88 15.56 -2.70
CA ALA A 128 -13.75 15.29 -1.56
C ALA A 128 -14.96 16.23 -1.53
N ILE A 129 -14.77 17.53 -1.81
CA ILE A 129 -15.88 18.48 -1.90
C ILE A 129 -16.81 18.14 -3.07
N VAL A 130 -16.26 17.99 -4.28
CA VAL A 130 -17.07 17.74 -5.49
C VAL A 130 -17.82 16.40 -5.36
N GLY A 131 -17.15 15.34 -4.90
CA GLY A 131 -17.77 14.05 -4.67
C GLY A 131 -18.87 14.10 -3.59
N THR A 132 -18.67 14.85 -2.51
CA THR A 132 -19.71 15.05 -1.49
C THR A 132 -20.91 15.80 -2.06
N LEU A 133 -20.70 16.81 -2.91
CA LEU A 133 -21.78 17.53 -3.58
C LEU A 133 -22.56 16.62 -4.54
N CYS A 134 -21.89 15.77 -5.33
CA CYS A 134 -22.55 14.79 -6.19
C CYS A 134 -23.35 13.75 -5.38
N PHE A 135 -22.83 13.30 -4.24
CA PHE A 135 -23.54 12.40 -3.34
C PHE A 135 -24.78 13.05 -2.70
N LEU A 136 -24.64 14.31 -2.25
CA LEU A 136 -25.77 15.08 -1.73
C LEU A 136 -26.83 15.33 -2.80
N TYR A 137 -26.43 15.61 -4.04
CA TYR A 137 -27.35 15.71 -5.17
C TYR A 137 -28.17 14.42 -5.32
N GLY A 138 -27.52 13.26 -5.37
CA GLY A 138 -28.20 11.96 -5.45
C GLY A 138 -29.15 11.69 -4.28
N LEU A 139 -28.82 12.14 -3.07
CA LEU A 139 -29.71 12.06 -1.90
C LEU A 139 -30.95 12.95 -2.05
N PHE A 140 -30.81 14.16 -2.57
CA PHE A 140 -31.94 15.08 -2.73
C PHE A 140 -32.86 14.70 -3.91
N THR A 141 -32.33 14.08 -4.97
CA THR A 141 -33.11 13.68 -6.14
C THR A 141 -33.69 12.28 -6.06
N ILE A 142 -33.42 11.51 -5.00
CA ILE A 142 -33.83 10.09 -4.89
C ILE A 142 -35.34 9.87 -4.99
N ASP A 143 -36.14 10.77 -4.42
CA ASP A 143 -37.60 10.74 -4.48
C ASP A 143 -38.17 11.65 -5.60
N GLY A 144 -37.29 12.32 -6.35
CA GLY A 144 -37.63 13.21 -7.47
C GLY A 144 -38.18 12.48 -8.70
N ASP A 145 -38.78 13.22 -9.61
CA ASP A 145 -39.42 12.66 -10.82
C ASP A 145 -38.43 12.12 -11.87
N ASP A 146 -37.16 12.46 -11.73
CA ASP A 146 -36.08 11.96 -12.57
C ASP A 146 -35.77 10.47 -12.30
N ASN A 147 -36.13 9.94 -11.12
CA ASN A 147 -35.86 8.56 -10.72
C ASN A 147 -37.03 7.60 -11.01
N ARG A 148 -37.51 7.59 -12.26
CA ARG A 148 -38.60 6.68 -12.68
C ARG A 148 -38.27 5.19 -12.46
N PRO A 149 -37.07 4.67 -12.78
CA PRO A 149 -36.77 3.24 -12.64
C PRO A 149 -36.86 2.73 -11.19
N THR A 150 -36.35 3.50 -10.23
CA THR A 150 -36.47 3.10 -8.81
C THR A 150 -37.90 3.20 -8.32
N LYS A 151 -38.66 4.22 -8.75
CA LYS A 151 -40.08 4.38 -8.42
C LYS A 151 -40.90 3.19 -8.94
N GLU A 152 -40.64 2.73 -10.16
CA GLU A 152 -41.27 1.55 -10.76
C GLU A 152 -40.97 0.26 -9.96
N ILE A 153 -39.70 0.02 -9.61
CA ILE A 153 -39.29 -1.15 -8.81
C ILE A 153 -39.97 -1.15 -7.43
N CYS A 154 -40.12 0.03 -6.83
CA CYS A 154 -40.69 0.20 -5.50
C CYS A 154 -42.23 0.31 -5.48
N ASP A 155 -42.91 0.39 -6.62
CA ASP A 155 -44.36 0.53 -6.69
C ASP A 155 -45.08 -0.83 -6.53
N PRO A 156 -45.85 -1.05 -5.44
CA PRO A 156 -46.56 -2.30 -5.23
C PRO A 156 -47.74 -2.52 -6.18
N ASN A 157 -48.31 -1.46 -6.77
CA ASN A 157 -49.46 -1.55 -7.66
C ASN A 157 -49.05 -1.64 -9.15
N GLY A 158 -47.79 -1.33 -9.43
CA GLY A 158 -47.19 -1.40 -10.76
C GLY A 158 -46.25 -2.60 -10.94
N PRO A 159 -45.06 -2.41 -11.55
CA PRO A 159 -44.15 -3.51 -11.88
C PRO A 159 -43.47 -4.13 -10.64
N GLY A 160 -43.51 -3.50 -9.47
CA GLY A 160 -42.97 -4.07 -8.23
C GLY A 160 -43.64 -5.40 -7.79
N ASN A 161 -44.87 -5.67 -8.24
CA ASN A 161 -45.57 -6.94 -7.96
C ASN A 161 -45.25 -8.07 -8.96
N ILE A 162 -44.36 -7.84 -9.92
CA ILE A 162 -43.91 -8.88 -10.86
C ILE A 162 -43.13 -9.96 -10.09
N THR A 163 -43.48 -11.22 -10.34
CA THR A 163 -42.79 -12.39 -9.78
C THR A 163 -41.61 -12.78 -10.65
N LEU A 164 -40.42 -12.79 -10.05
CA LEU A 164 -39.16 -13.18 -10.66
C LEU A 164 -38.87 -14.66 -10.44
N CYS A 165 -38.13 -15.25 -11.38
CA CYS A 165 -37.61 -16.61 -11.27
C CYS A 165 -36.69 -16.75 -10.04
N PRO A 166 -36.70 -17.91 -9.36
CA PRO A 166 -35.80 -18.15 -8.24
C PRO A 166 -34.35 -18.21 -8.73
N MET A 167 -33.44 -17.65 -7.93
CA MET A 167 -32.00 -17.62 -8.20
C MET A 167 -31.31 -18.99 -7.96
N CYS A 168 -32.05 -20.02 -7.54
CA CYS A 168 -31.50 -21.29 -7.10
C CYS A 168 -32.50 -22.44 -7.27
N ASP A 169 -32.00 -23.61 -7.66
CA ASP A 169 -32.81 -24.74 -8.15
C ASP A 169 -33.76 -25.37 -7.12
N LYS A 170 -33.27 -25.68 -5.90
CA LYS A 170 -34.01 -26.58 -4.97
C LYS A 170 -34.59 -25.91 -3.73
N ALA A 171 -33.98 -24.83 -3.25
CA ALA A 171 -34.28 -24.23 -1.94
C ALA A 171 -34.89 -22.82 -2.01
N CYS A 172 -35.04 -22.25 -3.21
CA CYS A 172 -35.39 -20.84 -3.38
C CYS A 172 -36.84 -20.68 -3.86
N LYS A 173 -37.53 -19.72 -3.25
CA LYS A 173 -38.89 -19.34 -3.63
C LYS A 173 -38.84 -18.27 -4.72
N TYR A 174 -39.93 -18.15 -5.47
CA TYR A 174 -40.17 -17.00 -6.33
C TYR A 174 -40.07 -15.71 -5.51
N LEU A 175 -39.36 -14.72 -6.06
CA LEU A 175 -39.12 -13.43 -5.43
C LEU A 175 -40.02 -12.39 -6.09
N LYS A 176 -40.45 -11.36 -5.34
CA LYS A 176 -41.11 -10.21 -5.96
C LYS A 176 -40.08 -9.14 -6.27
N LEU A 177 -40.31 -8.36 -7.32
CA LEU A 177 -39.39 -7.28 -7.71
C LEU A 177 -39.25 -6.21 -6.60
N ILE A 178 -40.33 -5.93 -5.87
CA ILE A 178 -40.34 -4.97 -4.75
C ILE A 178 -39.35 -5.30 -3.62
N ASP A 179 -38.97 -6.57 -3.45
CA ASP A 179 -38.00 -6.98 -2.43
C ASP A 179 -36.60 -6.37 -2.69
N SER A 180 -36.32 -5.95 -3.93
CA SER A 180 -35.08 -5.29 -4.34
C SER A 180 -35.13 -3.75 -4.27
N CYS A 181 -36.24 -3.14 -3.83
CA CYS A 181 -36.41 -1.68 -3.77
C CYS A 181 -35.28 -0.95 -2.99
N LYS A 182 -34.77 -1.54 -1.90
CA LYS A 182 -33.67 -0.95 -1.13
C LYS A 182 -32.36 -0.88 -1.94
N PHE A 183 -32.08 -1.92 -2.72
CA PHE A 183 -30.90 -1.97 -3.58
C PHE A 183 -31.04 -1.00 -4.75
N ALA A 184 -32.23 -0.88 -5.36
CA ALA A 184 -32.50 0.12 -6.40
C ALA A 184 -32.26 1.55 -5.92
N ARG A 185 -32.74 1.89 -4.71
CA ARG A 185 -32.47 3.19 -4.07
C ARG A 185 -30.99 3.43 -3.83
N LEU A 186 -30.25 2.39 -3.41
CA LEU A 186 -28.81 2.48 -3.22
C LEU A 186 -28.05 2.65 -4.55
N THR A 187 -28.46 1.93 -5.60
CA THR A 187 -27.88 2.05 -6.94
C THR A 187 -28.04 3.46 -7.47
N TYR A 188 -29.24 4.05 -7.43
CA TYR A 188 -29.47 5.43 -7.90
C TYR A 188 -28.60 6.47 -7.18
N LEU A 189 -28.30 6.25 -5.90
CA LEU A 189 -27.46 7.17 -5.15
C LEU A 189 -26.01 7.20 -5.68
N PHE A 190 -25.52 6.09 -6.26
CA PHE A 190 -24.20 5.99 -6.88
C PHE A 190 -24.21 6.13 -8.42
N ASP A 191 -25.36 5.85 -9.05
CA ASP A 191 -25.58 5.93 -10.49
C ASP A 191 -26.59 7.06 -10.78
N ASN A 192 -26.07 8.28 -10.81
CA ASN A 192 -26.86 9.48 -11.08
C ASN A 192 -26.18 10.33 -12.15
N PRO A 193 -26.90 11.25 -12.82
CA PRO A 193 -26.29 12.09 -13.85
C PRO A 193 -25.09 12.93 -13.36
N ALA A 194 -24.98 13.22 -12.06
CA ALA A 194 -23.86 13.97 -11.49
C ALA A 194 -22.59 13.13 -11.31
N THR A 195 -22.68 11.80 -11.24
CA THR A 195 -21.50 10.93 -11.16
C THR A 195 -20.72 10.91 -12.48
N VAL A 196 -21.40 11.03 -13.63
CA VAL A 196 -20.74 11.21 -14.94
C VAL A 196 -19.89 12.48 -14.98
N PHE A 197 -20.41 13.59 -14.42
CA PHE A 197 -19.62 14.82 -14.27
C PHE A 197 -18.42 14.61 -13.34
N PHE A 198 -18.63 13.88 -12.25
CA PHE A 198 -17.56 13.57 -11.30
C PHE A 198 -16.45 12.71 -11.93
N ALA A 199 -16.79 11.73 -12.77
CA ALA A 199 -15.83 10.92 -13.52
C ALA A 199 -14.91 11.79 -14.41
N ILE A 200 -15.49 12.70 -15.19
CA ILE A 200 -14.73 13.66 -16.02
C ILE A 200 -13.84 14.55 -15.14
N PHE A 201 -14.39 15.10 -14.06
CA PHE A 201 -13.63 15.92 -13.12
C PHE A 201 -12.43 15.16 -12.54
N MET A 202 -12.61 13.90 -12.15
CA MET A 202 -11.57 13.06 -11.56
C MET A 202 -10.46 12.72 -12.56
N SER A 203 -10.79 12.49 -13.82
CA SER A 203 -9.80 12.30 -14.88
C SER A 203 -8.92 13.54 -15.09
N LEU A 204 -9.52 14.74 -15.10
CA LEU A 204 -8.80 16.01 -15.21
C LEU A 204 -7.98 16.29 -13.95
N TRP A 205 -8.55 16.06 -12.77
CA TRP A 205 -7.86 16.25 -11.49
C TRP A 205 -6.61 15.37 -11.40
N ALA A 206 -6.66 14.11 -11.85
CA ALA A 206 -5.49 13.21 -11.88
C ALA A 206 -4.32 13.82 -12.66
N THR A 207 -4.59 14.32 -13.87
CA THR A 207 -3.56 14.94 -14.72
C THR A 207 -2.99 16.21 -14.10
N VAL A 208 -3.85 17.07 -13.53
CA VAL A 208 -3.44 18.30 -12.84
C VAL A 208 -2.61 17.97 -11.59
N PHE A 209 -3.00 16.95 -10.83
CA PHE A 209 -2.27 16.49 -9.66
C PHE A 209 -0.84 16.07 -10.01
N LEU A 210 -0.67 15.20 -11.02
CA LEU A 210 0.65 14.73 -11.44
C LEU A 210 1.54 15.87 -11.96
N GLU A 211 0.98 16.79 -12.76
CA GLU A 211 1.74 17.93 -13.30
C GLU A 211 2.16 18.93 -12.21
N LEU A 212 1.27 19.22 -11.27
CA LEU A 212 1.58 20.08 -10.13
C LEU A 212 2.58 19.42 -9.18
N TRP A 213 2.49 18.09 -8.98
CA TRP A 213 3.49 17.35 -8.22
C TRP A 213 4.85 17.41 -8.89
N ARG A 214 4.94 17.16 -10.20
CA ARG A 214 6.19 17.25 -10.97
C ARG A 214 6.83 18.63 -10.83
N ARG A 215 6.05 19.71 -10.94
CA ARG A 215 6.53 21.07 -10.70
C ARG A 215 7.02 21.27 -9.26
N LYS A 216 6.27 20.77 -8.27
CA LYS A 216 6.63 20.89 -6.85
C LYS A 216 7.91 20.12 -6.53
N GLN A 217 8.08 18.93 -7.10
CA GLN A 217 9.27 18.11 -6.99
C GLN A 217 10.50 18.84 -7.54
N SER A 218 10.41 19.50 -8.71
CA SER A 218 11.54 20.28 -9.25
C SER A 218 11.94 21.45 -8.35
N VAL A 219 10.97 22.15 -7.75
CA VAL A 219 11.25 23.23 -6.78
C VAL A 219 11.96 22.68 -5.54
N ILE A 220 11.50 21.55 -5.02
CA ILE A 220 12.12 20.90 -3.85
C ILE A 220 13.53 20.42 -4.18
N GLN A 221 13.74 19.80 -5.33
CA GLN A 221 15.05 19.33 -5.76
C GLN A 221 16.07 20.47 -5.78
N TRP A 222 15.66 21.66 -6.24
CA TRP A 222 16.49 22.85 -6.22
C TRP A 222 16.68 23.43 -4.81
N GLU A 223 15.60 23.63 -4.06
CA GLU A 223 15.64 24.19 -2.69
C GLU A 223 16.46 23.31 -1.74
N TRP A 224 16.45 22.00 -1.97
CA TRP A 224 17.14 21.02 -1.14
C TRP A 224 18.53 20.64 -1.67
N ASP A 225 18.95 21.20 -2.80
CA ASP A 225 20.24 20.92 -3.46
C ASP A 225 20.46 19.41 -3.70
N LEU A 226 19.44 18.75 -4.23
CA LEU A 226 19.44 17.30 -4.53
C LEU A 226 19.91 17.00 -5.96
N HIS A 227 20.68 17.90 -6.58
CA HIS A 227 21.20 17.68 -7.92
C HIS A 227 22.42 16.74 -7.89
N GLY A 228 22.41 15.68 -8.71
CA GLY A 228 23.55 14.79 -8.91
C GLY A 228 23.73 13.66 -7.89
N THR A 229 22.75 13.41 -7.02
CA THR A 229 22.78 12.28 -6.06
C THR A 229 22.75 10.89 -6.72
N GLU A 230 22.34 10.79 -7.98
CA GLU A 230 22.17 9.52 -8.72
C GLU A 230 23.47 8.98 -9.34
N GLN A 231 24.55 9.75 -9.42
CA GLN A 231 25.67 9.42 -10.32
C GLN A 231 26.67 8.38 -9.80
N ASP A 232 26.68 8.06 -8.50
CA ASP A 232 27.64 7.13 -7.88
C ASP A 232 26.97 6.15 -6.90
N GLU A 233 26.04 5.31 -7.37
CA GLU A 233 25.51 4.20 -6.57
C GLU A 233 26.47 3.02 -6.49
N GLU A 234 26.81 2.63 -5.26
CA GLU A 234 27.68 1.47 -4.99
C GLU A 234 26.92 0.14 -5.20
N PRO A 235 27.60 -0.90 -5.70
CA PRO A 235 27.00 -2.23 -5.84
C PRO A 235 26.61 -2.81 -4.47
N ARG A 236 25.54 -3.61 -4.45
CA ARG A 236 25.06 -4.25 -3.22
C ARG A 236 26.06 -5.32 -2.76
N PRO A 237 26.37 -5.44 -1.46
CA PRO A 237 27.28 -6.49 -0.95
C PRO A 237 26.83 -7.92 -1.28
N GLU A 238 25.52 -8.16 -1.31
CA GLU A 238 24.93 -9.45 -1.72
C GLU A 238 25.27 -9.80 -3.18
N PHE A 239 25.33 -8.79 -4.05
CA PHE A 239 25.74 -8.96 -5.44
C PHE A 239 27.22 -9.32 -5.54
N GLU A 240 28.10 -8.60 -4.84
CA GLU A 240 29.54 -8.85 -4.84
C GLU A 240 29.92 -10.25 -4.33
N THR A 241 29.17 -10.77 -3.34
CA THR A 241 29.41 -12.12 -2.82
C THR A 241 28.88 -13.23 -3.74
N SER A 242 27.76 -12.99 -4.42
CA SER A 242 27.10 -14.00 -5.28
C SER A 242 27.79 -14.16 -6.65
N VAL A 243 28.43 -13.11 -7.16
CA VAL A 243 29.00 -13.08 -8.51
C VAL A 243 30.52 -13.31 -8.46
N LYS A 244 30.98 -14.40 -9.07
CA LYS A 244 32.42 -14.74 -9.18
C LYS A 244 33.08 -14.22 -10.45
N THR A 245 32.29 -13.70 -11.39
CA THR A 245 32.75 -13.23 -12.71
C THR A 245 33.03 -11.74 -12.68
N TYR A 246 34.17 -11.32 -13.21
CA TYR A 246 34.60 -9.92 -13.26
C TYR A 246 34.75 -9.43 -14.70
N ARG A 247 34.43 -8.16 -14.92
CA ARG A 247 34.64 -7.45 -16.20
C ARG A 247 35.38 -6.15 -15.92
N THR A 248 36.31 -5.77 -16.81
CA THR A 248 36.96 -4.46 -16.73
C THR A 248 36.04 -3.39 -17.30
N ASN A 249 35.77 -2.36 -16.51
CA ASN A 249 34.94 -1.24 -16.93
C ASN A 249 35.70 -0.38 -17.97
N PRO A 250 35.12 -0.04 -19.13
CA PRO A 250 35.80 0.74 -20.17
C PRO A 250 36.12 2.18 -19.76
N VAL A 251 35.39 2.74 -18.77
CA VAL A 251 35.54 4.14 -18.33
C VAL A 251 36.49 4.24 -17.13
N THR A 252 36.26 3.46 -16.07
CA THR A 252 37.07 3.53 -14.84
C THR A 252 38.33 2.67 -14.88
N ARG A 253 38.41 1.70 -15.80
CA ARG A 253 39.46 0.67 -15.90
C ARG A 253 39.58 -0.25 -14.67
N ASP A 254 38.65 -0.16 -13.74
CA ASP A 254 38.59 -1.04 -12.57
C ASP A 254 37.91 -2.38 -12.93
N LYS A 255 38.25 -3.45 -12.19
CA LYS A 255 37.58 -4.75 -12.31
C LYS A 255 36.29 -4.71 -11.47
N GLU A 256 35.14 -4.82 -12.12
CA GLU A 256 33.83 -4.85 -11.47
C GLU A 256 33.18 -6.24 -11.58
N PRO A 257 32.42 -6.69 -10.55
CA PRO A 257 31.63 -7.90 -10.64
C PRO A 257 30.55 -7.75 -11.71
N TYR A 258 30.42 -8.74 -12.59
CA TYR A 258 29.49 -8.70 -13.72
C TYR A 258 28.77 -10.04 -13.88
N LEU A 259 27.44 -10.01 -13.93
CA LEU A 259 26.61 -11.19 -14.20
C LEU A 259 26.40 -11.32 -15.72
N PRO A 260 26.71 -12.48 -16.34
CA PRO A 260 26.49 -12.67 -17.76
C PRO A 260 25.00 -12.53 -18.11
N THR A 261 24.72 -11.83 -19.21
CA THR A 261 23.35 -11.48 -19.66
C THR A 261 22.44 -12.69 -19.75
N TRP A 262 22.92 -13.82 -20.25
CA TRP A 262 22.13 -15.04 -20.35
C TRP A 262 21.71 -15.61 -18.98
N SER A 263 22.61 -15.58 -17.99
CA SER A 263 22.28 -16.01 -16.63
C SER A 263 21.29 -15.05 -15.97
N LYS A 264 21.46 -13.73 -16.18
CA LYS A 264 20.51 -12.71 -15.72
C LYS A 264 19.12 -12.95 -16.34
N ALA A 265 19.05 -13.19 -17.65
CA ALA A 265 17.81 -13.45 -18.37
C ALA A 265 17.11 -14.73 -17.86
N MET A 266 17.84 -15.83 -17.67
CA MET A 266 17.27 -17.06 -17.12
C MET A 266 16.73 -16.87 -15.70
N ARG A 267 17.42 -16.11 -14.84
CA ARG A 267 16.94 -15.79 -13.49
C ARG A 267 15.68 -14.92 -13.54
N MET A 268 15.65 -13.88 -14.37
CA MET A 268 14.46 -13.04 -14.58
C MET A 268 13.27 -13.83 -15.15
N ALA A 269 13.52 -14.80 -16.03
CA ALA A 269 12.48 -15.68 -16.55
C ALA A 269 11.92 -16.61 -15.45
N ALA A 270 12.79 -17.16 -14.59
CA ALA A 270 12.38 -18.02 -13.48
C ALA A 270 11.61 -17.27 -12.39
N THR A 271 11.99 -16.04 -12.06
CA THR A 271 11.24 -15.21 -11.12
C THR A 271 9.95 -14.70 -11.73
N GLY A 272 9.96 -14.31 -13.00
CA GLY A 272 8.76 -13.94 -13.75
C GLY A 272 7.73 -15.07 -13.82
N SER A 273 8.17 -16.32 -14.04
CA SER A 273 7.26 -17.47 -14.04
C SER A 273 6.68 -17.73 -12.65
N ALA A 274 7.47 -17.60 -11.58
CA ALA A 274 6.96 -17.69 -10.20
C ALA A 274 5.92 -16.59 -9.88
N VAL A 275 6.14 -15.36 -10.34
CA VAL A 275 5.14 -14.29 -10.19
C VAL A 275 3.86 -14.64 -10.96
N SER A 276 3.97 -15.09 -12.21
CA SER A 276 2.79 -15.45 -13.01
C SER A 276 1.98 -16.59 -12.38
N PHE A 277 2.64 -17.57 -11.77
CA PHE A 277 1.98 -18.64 -11.01
C PHE A 277 1.18 -18.07 -9.84
N MET A 278 1.75 -17.13 -9.08
CA MET A 278 1.05 -16.47 -7.99
C MET A 278 -0.16 -15.65 -8.45
N LEU A 279 -0.10 -15.04 -9.65
CA LEU A 279 -1.27 -14.36 -10.23
C LEU A 279 -2.40 -15.35 -10.55
N VAL A 280 -2.08 -16.54 -11.05
CA VAL A 280 -3.08 -17.60 -11.25
C VAL A 280 -3.69 -18.03 -9.92
N VAL A 281 -2.89 -18.17 -8.85
CA VAL A 281 -3.41 -18.47 -7.50
C VAL A 281 -4.41 -17.41 -7.03
N VAL A 282 -4.13 -16.12 -7.26
CA VAL A 282 -5.07 -15.04 -6.95
C VAL A 282 -6.39 -15.20 -7.72
N LEU A 283 -6.33 -15.46 -9.03
CA LEU A 283 -7.54 -15.68 -9.83
C LEU A 283 -8.35 -16.89 -9.34
N CYS A 284 -7.67 -17.99 -8.98
CA CYS A 284 -8.31 -19.16 -8.38
C CYS A 284 -8.96 -18.83 -7.03
N ALA A 285 -8.32 -18.02 -6.19
CA ALA A 285 -8.88 -17.59 -4.91
C ALA A 285 -10.16 -16.77 -5.12
N VAL A 286 -10.16 -15.84 -6.08
CA VAL A 286 -11.35 -15.05 -6.46
C VAL A 286 -12.49 -15.95 -6.92
N LEU A 287 -12.22 -16.90 -7.84
CA LEU A 287 -13.20 -17.90 -8.25
C LEU A 287 -13.72 -18.72 -7.06
N GLY A 288 -12.84 -19.10 -6.13
CA GLY A 288 -13.20 -19.76 -4.88
C GLY A 288 -14.16 -18.93 -4.02
N THR A 289 -13.93 -17.62 -3.87
CA THR A 289 -14.85 -16.74 -3.13
C THR A 289 -16.23 -16.63 -3.79
N ILE A 290 -16.28 -16.65 -5.12
CA ILE A 290 -17.52 -16.63 -5.90
C ILE A 290 -18.31 -17.92 -5.67
N ILE A 291 -17.64 -19.08 -5.78
CA ILE A 291 -18.25 -20.40 -5.52
C ILE A 291 -18.75 -20.49 -4.07
N TYR A 292 -17.97 -20.00 -3.10
CA TYR A 292 -18.39 -19.89 -1.71
C TYR A 292 -19.68 -19.05 -1.57
N ARG A 293 -19.76 -17.89 -2.21
CA ARG A 293 -20.97 -17.05 -2.19
C ARG A 293 -22.18 -17.79 -2.75
N LEU A 294 -22.04 -18.45 -3.90
CA LEU A 294 -23.13 -19.21 -4.55
C LEU A 294 -23.63 -20.37 -3.68
N SER A 295 -22.71 -21.10 -3.03
CA SER A 295 -23.08 -22.17 -2.10
C SER A 295 -23.77 -21.65 -0.84
N LEU A 296 -23.28 -20.54 -0.27
CA LEU A 296 -23.86 -19.91 0.92
C LEU A 296 -25.30 -19.42 0.69
N VAL A 297 -25.59 -18.84 -0.48
CA VAL A 297 -26.95 -18.45 -0.88
C VAL A 297 -27.89 -19.66 -0.80
N SER A 298 -27.48 -20.80 -1.38
CA SER A 298 -28.29 -22.02 -1.38
C SER A 298 -28.60 -22.51 0.05
N VAL A 299 -27.61 -22.42 0.96
CA VAL A 299 -27.75 -22.85 2.37
C VAL A 299 -28.67 -21.92 3.16
N ILE A 300 -28.54 -20.60 2.99
CA ILE A 300 -29.33 -19.61 3.75
C ILE A 300 -30.81 -19.68 3.37
N TYR A 301 -31.13 -19.83 2.08
CA TYR A 301 -32.53 -19.99 1.64
C TYR A 301 -33.12 -21.34 2.08
N GLY A 302 -32.29 -22.38 2.20
CA GLY A 302 -32.65 -23.69 2.76
C GLY A 302 -32.85 -23.71 4.29
N SER A 303 -32.32 -22.73 5.01
CA SER A 303 -32.44 -22.66 6.49
C SER A 303 -33.90 -22.49 6.95
N LYS A 304 -34.22 -22.85 8.19
CA LYS A 304 -35.57 -22.64 8.78
C LYS A 304 -35.73 -21.28 9.46
N SER A 305 -34.65 -20.54 9.70
CA SER A 305 -34.69 -19.24 10.39
C SER A 305 -35.29 -18.14 9.51
N PHE A 306 -36.34 -17.48 10.00
CA PHE A 306 -37.01 -16.37 9.30
C PHE A 306 -36.09 -15.15 9.13
N PHE A 307 -35.27 -14.85 10.13
CA PHE A 307 -34.34 -13.72 10.10
C PHE A 307 -33.30 -13.86 8.97
N LEU A 308 -32.73 -15.06 8.82
CA LEU A 308 -31.74 -15.35 7.79
C LEU A 308 -32.32 -15.23 6.38
N LYS A 309 -33.59 -15.60 6.17
CA LYS A 309 -34.24 -15.46 4.85
C LYS A 309 -34.51 -14.00 4.48
N LYS A 310 -34.96 -13.20 5.46
CA LYS A 310 -35.29 -11.79 5.23
C LYS A 310 -34.05 -10.95 4.88
N HIS A 311 -32.90 -11.24 5.48
CA HIS A 311 -31.65 -10.52 5.27
C HIS A 311 -30.62 -11.28 4.44
N ALA A 312 -31.04 -12.35 3.74
CA ALA A 312 -30.15 -13.26 3.03
C ALA A 312 -29.20 -12.54 2.07
N LYS A 313 -29.72 -11.66 1.21
CA LYS A 313 -28.94 -10.94 0.19
C LYS A 313 -27.84 -10.05 0.78
N ILE A 314 -28.16 -9.26 1.80
CA ILE A 314 -27.19 -8.38 2.46
C ILE A 314 -26.15 -9.22 3.20
N LEU A 315 -26.60 -10.23 3.94
CA LEU A 315 -25.73 -11.10 4.71
C LEU A 315 -24.73 -11.84 3.82
N THR A 316 -25.17 -12.40 2.68
CA THR A 316 -24.29 -13.11 1.74
C THR A 316 -23.28 -12.20 1.07
N SER A 317 -23.70 -11.00 0.64
CA SER A 317 -22.81 -10.00 0.03
C SER A 317 -21.74 -9.53 1.02
N VAL A 318 -22.13 -9.16 2.24
CA VAL A 318 -21.20 -8.72 3.30
C VAL A 318 -20.27 -9.86 3.71
N SER A 319 -20.77 -11.08 3.92
CA SER A 319 -19.91 -12.21 4.29
C SER A 319 -18.89 -12.55 3.21
N ALA A 320 -19.29 -12.48 1.93
CA ALA A 320 -18.40 -12.73 0.80
C ALA A 320 -17.30 -11.65 0.71
N ALA A 321 -17.66 -10.38 0.87
CA ALA A 321 -16.71 -9.27 0.87
C ALA A 321 -15.71 -9.35 2.04
N VAL A 322 -16.16 -9.72 3.23
CA VAL A 322 -15.29 -9.90 4.41
C VAL A 322 -14.32 -11.07 4.22
N ILE A 323 -14.79 -12.21 3.71
CA ILE A 323 -13.92 -13.37 3.44
C ILE A 323 -12.91 -13.03 2.34
N ASN A 324 -13.34 -12.33 1.28
CA ASN A 324 -12.45 -11.85 0.23
C ASN A 324 -11.38 -10.91 0.81
N LEU A 325 -11.75 -9.96 1.68
CA LEU A 325 -10.79 -9.08 2.37
C LEU A 325 -9.77 -9.88 3.20
N ILE A 326 -10.21 -10.88 3.96
CA ILE A 326 -9.30 -11.74 4.75
C ILE A 326 -8.32 -12.48 3.84
N ILE A 327 -8.80 -13.04 2.72
CA ILE A 327 -7.95 -13.73 1.75
C ILE A 327 -6.93 -12.76 1.16
N ILE A 328 -7.38 -11.58 0.71
CA ILE A 328 -6.52 -10.53 0.17
C ILE A 328 -5.41 -10.19 1.15
N MET A 329 -5.75 -9.93 2.42
CA MET A 329 -4.77 -9.55 3.45
C MET A 329 -3.75 -10.67 3.73
N CYS A 330 -4.21 -11.92 3.80
CA CYS A 330 -3.33 -13.08 3.99
C CYS A 330 -2.39 -13.28 2.80
N LEU A 331 -2.92 -13.22 1.58
CA LEU A 331 -2.16 -13.38 0.34
C LEU A 331 -1.13 -12.27 0.15
N THR A 332 -1.49 -11.00 0.40
CA THR A 332 -0.54 -9.87 0.38
C THR A 332 0.62 -10.12 1.33
N ARG A 333 0.34 -10.45 2.60
CA ARG A 333 1.40 -10.64 3.60
C ARG A 333 2.33 -11.81 3.24
N PHE A 334 1.78 -12.88 2.68
CA PHE A 334 2.57 -14.02 2.20
C PHE A 334 3.39 -13.67 0.96
N TYR A 335 2.81 -12.96 0.00
CA TYR A 335 3.50 -12.57 -1.22
C TYR A 335 4.63 -11.59 -0.99
N HIS A 336 4.51 -10.63 -0.05
CA HIS A 336 5.65 -9.75 0.29
C HIS A 336 6.90 -10.55 0.72
N ARG A 337 6.73 -11.64 1.47
CA ARG A 337 7.84 -12.53 1.84
C ARG A 337 8.44 -13.23 0.62
N ILE A 338 7.59 -13.71 -0.28
CA ILE A 338 8.02 -14.32 -1.54
C ILE A 338 8.71 -13.30 -2.44
N ALA A 339 8.20 -12.08 -2.55
CA ALA A 339 8.75 -11.03 -3.39
C ALA A 339 10.18 -10.66 -2.98
N ILE A 340 10.46 -10.57 -1.67
CA ILE A 340 11.84 -10.38 -1.16
C ILE A 340 12.72 -11.56 -1.60
N PHE A 341 12.26 -12.80 -1.42
CA PHE A 341 13.01 -13.99 -1.82
C PHE A 341 13.28 -14.04 -3.33
N LEU A 342 12.26 -13.80 -4.15
CA LEU A 342 12.36 -13.77 -5.61
C LEU A 342 13.32 -12.67 -6.07
N THR A 343 13.23 -11.47 -5.50
CA THR A 343 14.11 -10.35 -5.88
C THR A 343 15.56 -10.62 -5.48
N ASN A 344 15.80 -11.27 -4.33
CA ASN A 344 17.14 -11.71 -3.94
C ASN A 344 17.71 -12.76 -4.92
N LEU A 345 16.86 -13.66 -5.45
CA LEU A 345 17.25 -14.67 -6.44
C LEU A 345 17.73 -14.05 -7.77
N GLU A 346 17.20 -12.88 -8.15
CA GLU A 346 17.64 -12.17 -9.36
C GLU A 346 19.05 -11.59 -9.24
N SER A 347 19.53 -11.39 -8.00
CA SER A 347 20.83 -10.76 -7.70
C SER A 347 21.02 -9.43 -8.46
N PRO A 348 20.22 -8.39 -8.18
CA PRO A 348 20.39 -7.07 -8.79
C PRO A 348 21.68 -6.37 -8.31
N ARG A 349 22.27 -5.55 -9.18
CA ARG A 349 23.59 -4.93 -8.93
C ARG A 349 23.48 -3.79 -7.92
N THR A 350 22.56 -2.85 -8.15
CA THR A 350 22.40 -1.65 -7.33
C THR A 350 21.14 -1.72 -6.46
N GLN A 351 21.05 -0.84 -5.46
CA GLN A 351 19.88 -0.77 -4.60
C GLN A 351 18.65 -0.28 -5.36
N THR A 352 18.83 0.66 -6.30
CA THR A 352 17.75 1.14 -7.17
C THR A 352 17.22 0.03 -8.08
N GLU A 353 18.09 -0.77 -8.71
CA GLU A 353 17.63 -1.94 -9.50
C GLU A 353 16.86 -2.97 -8.64
N TYR A 354 17.28 -3.16 -7.38
CA TYR A 354 16.58 -4.03 -6.44
C TYR A 354 15.18 -3.49 -6.12
N GLU A 355 15.10 -2.21 -5.79
CA GLU A 355 13.85 -1.53 -5.44
C GLU A 355 12.89 -1.48 -6.63
N ASP A 356 13.36 -1.15 -7.83
CA ASP A 356 12.54 -1.14 -9.05
C ASP A 356 11.96 -2.53 -9.35
N SER A 357 12.81 -3.56 -9.29
CA SER A 357 12.39 -4.93 -9.56
C SER A 357 11.41 -5.47 -8.51
N TYR A 358 11.65 -5.15 -7.24
CA TYR A 358 10.75 -5.46 -6.13
C TYR A 358 9.40 -4.73 -6.27
N THR A 359 9.46 -3.43 -6.59
CA THR A 359 8.30 -2.55 -6.81
C THR A 359 7.40 -3.12 -7.89
N PHE A 360 7.96 -3.45 -9.05
CA PHE A 360 7.21 -3.98 -10.18
C PHE A 360 6.47 -5.28 -9.83
N LYS A 361 7.13 -6.20 -9.12
CA LYS A 361 6.53 -7.48 -8.73
C LYS A 361 5.38 -7.31 -7.76
N ILE A 362 5.57 -6.51 -6.71
CA ILE A 362 4.50 -6.27 -5.73
C ILE A 362 3.36 -5.51 -6.37
N PHE A 363 3.65 -4.47 -7.16
CA PHE A 363 2.62 -3.69 -7.84
C PHE A 363 1.70 -4.57 -8.68
N ILE A 364 2.24 -5.44 -9.55
CA ILE A 364 1.41 -6.34 -10.38
C ILE A 364 0.62 -7.32 -9.52
N PHE A 365 1.25 -7.90 -8.50
CA PHE A 365 0.56 -8.84 -7.61
C PHE A 365 -0.58 -8.17 -6.85
N GLU A 366 -0.33 -7.03 -6.23
CA GLU A 366 -1.33 -6.31 -5.47
C GLU A 366 -2.44 -5.79 -6.37
N PHE A 367 -2.12 -5.27 -7.54
CA PHE A 367 -3.11 -4.86 -8.52
C PHE A 367 -4.08 -6.01 -8.83
N MET A 368 -3.55 -7.20 -9.14
CA MET A 368 -4.40 -8.36 -9.38
C MET A 368 -5.14 -8.83 -8.12
N ASN A 369 -4.50 -8.86 -6.95
CA ASN A 369 -5.10 -9.32 -5.69
C ASN A 369 -6.28 -8.43 -5.25
N PHE A 370 -6.15 -7.12 -5.41
CA PHE A 370 -7.16 -6.15 -5.00
C PHE A 370 -8.26 -5.95 -6.06
N TYR A 371 -7.89 -5.79 -7.34
CA TYR A 371 -8.85 -5.38 -8.38
C TYR A 371 -9.50 -6.53 -9.14
N SER A 372 -8.94 -7.75 -9.15
CA SER A 372 -9.53 -8.87 -9.91
C SER A 372 -10.98 -9.18 -9.51
N SER A 373 -11.26 -9.17 -8.21
CA SER A 373 -12.62 -9.39 -7.69
C SER A 373 -13.60 -8.26 -8.06
N LEU A 374 -13.13 -7.01 -8.16
CA LEU A 374 -13.92 -5.86 -8.57
C LEU A 374 -14.18 -5.87 -10.08
N ILE A 375 -13.14 -6.13 -10.89
CA ILE A 375 -13.21 -6.28 -12.35
C ILE A 375 -14.19 -7.39 -12.73
N TYR A 376 -14.18 -8.51 -12.00
CA TYR A 376 -15.14 -9.59 -12.21
C TYR A 376 -16.59 -9.09 -12.04
N ILE A 377 -16.89 -8.37 -10.96
CA ILE A 377 -18.24 -7.88 -10.66
C ILE A 377 -18.68 -6.82 -11.67
N ALA A 378 -17.78 -5.94 -12.09
CA ALA A 378 -18.08 -4.86 -13.02
C ALA A 378 -18.31 -5.35 -14.46
N PHE A 379 -17.44 -6.23 -14.98
CA PHE A 379 -17.40 -6.55 -16.41
C PHE A 379 -17.91 -7.95 -16.76
N PHE A 380 -17.75 -8.94 -15.87
CA PHE A 380 -17.98 -10.35 -16.19
C PHE A 380 -19.27 -10.91 -15.57
N LYS A 381 -19.67 -10.40 -14.40
CA LYS A 381 -20.87 -10.84 -13.69
C LYS A 381 -22.14 -10.47 -14.45
N GLY A 382 -23.07 -11.42 -14.56
CA GLY A 382 -24.35 -11.23 -15.27
C GLY A 382 -24.25 -11.09 -16.80
N ARG A 383 -23.05 -11.12 -17.40
CA ARG A 383 -22.86 -11.01 -18.85
C ARG A 383 -22.84 -12.37 -19.56
N PHE A 384 -22.45 -13.43 -18.86
CA PHE A 384 -22.57 -14.80 -19.36
C PHE A 384 -24.01 -15.27 -19.12
N TYR A 385 -24.91 -14.89 -20.03
CA TYR A 385 -26.33 -15.21 -19.90
C TYR A 385 -26.57 -16.71 -19.93
N ASP A 386 -27.31 -17.19 -18.93
CA ASP A 386 -27.97 -18.49 -18.93
C ASP A 386 -29.49 -18.24 -18.85
N TYR A 387 -30.28 -19.01 -19.57
CA TYR A 387 -31.74 -18.89 -19.57
C TYR A 387 -32.36 -20.02 -18.73
N PRO A 388 -33.49 -19.78 -18.06
CA PRO A 388 -34.17 -20.82 -17.30
C PRO A 388 -34.54 -21.99 -18.21
N GLY A 389 -33.80 -23.09 -18.13
CA GLY A 389 -34.00 -24.30 -18.95
C GLY A 389 -32.74 -24.89 -19.58
N ASP A 390 -31.59 -24.22 -19.57
CA ASP A 390 -30.34 -24.82 -20.06
C ASP A 390 -29.87 -25.94 -19.13
N THR A 391 -29.66 -27.14 -19.66
CA THR A 391 -29.15 -28.30 -18.92
C THR A 391 -27.63 -28.41 -18.97
N ILE A 392 -26.99 -27.79 -19.96
CA ILE A 392 -25.53 -27.91 -20.17
C ILE A 392 -24.80 -27.16 -19.06
N SER A 393 -25.21 -25.93 -18.77
CA SER A 393 -24.67 -25.09 -17.69
C SER A 393 -24.83 -25.69 -16.28
N ARG A 394 -25.52 -26.84 -16.15
CA ARG A 394 -25.89 -27.52 -14.89
C ARG A 394 -25.10 -28.80 -14.61
N GLU A 395 -24.23 -29.25 -15.52
CA GLU A 395 -23.51 -30.53 -15.36
C GLU A 395 -22.31 -30.48 -14.40
N SER A 396 -21.68 -29.32 -14.16
CA SER A 396 -20.55 -29.21 -13.24
C SER A 396 -20.60 -27.98 -12.34
N GLU A 397 -20.02 -28.07 -11.13
CA GLU A 397 -19.95 -26.94 -10.17
C GLU A 397 -19.20 -25.72 -10.75
N PHE A 398 -18.24 -25.96 -11.65
CA PHE A 398 -17.55 -24.89 -12.37
C PHE A 398 -18.48 -24.18 -13.37
N LEU A 399 -19.29 -24.93 -14.11
CA LEU A 399 -20.23 -24.35 -15.07
C LEU A 399 -21.42 -23.66 -14.39
N ARG A 400 -21.71 -24.01 -13.14
CA ARG A 400 -22.68 -23.33 -12.27
C ARG A 400 -22.32 -21.87 -11.97
N VAL A 401 -21.06 -21.46 -12.19
CA VAL A 401 -20.63 -20.04 -12.13
C VAL A 401 -21.28 -19.19 -13.23
N LYS A 402 -21.72 -19.79 -14.35
CA LYS A 402 -22.53 -19.09 -15.37
C LYS A 402 -23.87 -18.59 -14.83
N GLY A 403 -24.33 -19.13 -13.69
CA GLY A 403 -25.53 -18.68 -12.99
C GLY A 403 -25.31 -17.55 -11.96
N ASP A 404 -24.14 -16.91 -11.89
CA ASP A 404 -23.96 -15.72 -11.03
C ASP A 404 -24.64 -14.49 -11.65
N ILE A 405 -25.92 -14.31 -11.28
CA ILE A 405 -26.80 -13.28 -11.81
C ILE A 405 -26.77 -12.04 -10.90
N CYS A 406 -26.83 -10.85 -11.51
CA CYS A 406 -26.97 -9.58 -10.78
C CYS A 406 -28.35 -9.43 -10.14
N ASP A 407 -28.47 -8.56 -9.13
CA ASP A 407 -29.79 -8.13 -8.67
C ASP A 407 -30.53 -7.42 -9.83
N PRO A 408 -31.87 -7.47 -9.90
CA PRO A 408 -32.65 -6.69 -10.87
C PRO A 408 -32.34 -5.18 -10.85
N ALA A 409 -31.87 -4.66 -9.72
CA ALA A 409 -31.38 -3.29 -9.56
C ALA A 409 -29.94 -3.04 -10.08
N GLY A 410 -29.29 -4.05 -10.66
CA GLY A 410 -27.92 -4.02 -11.15
C GLY A 410 -26.89 -4.61 -10.18
N CYS A 411 -25.64 -4.75 -10.66
CA CYS A 411 -24.49 -5.21 -9.88
C CYS A 411 -23.70 -4.08 -9.19
N LEU A 412 -23.99 -2.82 -9.52
CA LEU A 412 -23.23 -1.66 -9.03
C LEU A 412 -23.26 -1.54 -7.50
N SER A 413 -24.41 -1.81 -6.87
CA SER A 413 -24.51 -1.78 -5.41
C SER A 413 -23.62 -2.82 -4.74
N GLU A 414 -23.45 -4.01 -5.35
CA GLU A 414 -22.55 -5.04 -4.82
C GLU A 414 -21.08 -4.61 -4.97
N LEU A 415 -20.73 -4.01 -6.11
CA LEU A 415 -19.40 -3.44 -6.35
C LEU A 415 -19.06 -2.38 -5.30
N CYS A 416 -19.98 -1.44 -5.06
CA CYS A 416 -19.80 -0.36 -4.08
C CYS A 416 -19.63 -0.89 -2.65
N ILE A 417 -20.43 -1.90 -2.25
CA ILE A 417 -20.32 -2.54 -0.93
C ILE A 417 -18.95 -3.22 -0.80
N GLN A 418 -18.54 -3.99 -1.80
CA GLN A 418 -17.27 -4.70 -1.78
C GLN A 418 -16.08 -3.74 -1.70
N LEU A 419 -16.07 -2.70 -2.53
CA LEU A 419 -15.02 -1.70 -2.51
C LEU A 419 -14.99 -0.95 -1.17
N SER A 420 -16.15 -0.57 -0.63
CA SER A 420 -16.23 0.09 0.69
C SER A 420 -15.65 -0.78 1.80
N ILE A 421 -15.98 -2.07 1.81
CA ILE A 421 -15.44 -3.03 2.79
C ILE A 421 -13.94 -3.21 2.62
N ILE A 422 -13.44 -3.31 1.39
CA ILE A 422 -12.00 -3.48 1.14
C ILE A 422 -11.24 -2.21 1.54
N MET A 423 -11.69 -1.03 1.13
CA MET A 423 -11.03 0.25 1.40
C MET A 423 -11.01 0.57 2.90
N ILE A 424 -12.17 0.51 3.57
CA ILE A 424 -12.28 0.81 5.00
C ILE A 424 -11.59 -0.29 5.82
N GLY A 425 -11.84 -1.56 5.48
CA GLY A 425 -11.30 -2.70 6.21
C GLY A 425 -9.77 -2.78 6.15
N LYS A 426 -9.19 -2.58 4.97
CA LYS A 426 -7.72 -2.52 4.80
C LYS A 426 -7.13 -1.38 5.62
N GLN A 427 -7.68 -0.17 5.50
CA GLN A 427 -7.13 1.00 6.21
C GLN A 427 -7.18 0.82 7.73
N ILE A 428 -8.31 0.35 8.27
CA ILE A 428 -8.44 0.09 9.71
C ILE A 428 -7.43 -0.96 10.16
N PHE A 429 -7.29 -2.05 9.40
CA PHE A 429 -6.37 -3.12 9.78
C PHE A 429 -4.90 -2.68 9.69
N ASN A 430 -4.51 -2.00 8.60
CA ASN A 430 -3.15 -1.51 8.41
C ASN A 430 -2.77 -0.52 9.51
N ASN A 431 -3.60 0.50 9.76
CA ASN A 431 -3.39 1.46 10.84
C ASN A 431 -3.29 0.77 12.21
N PHE A 432 -4.12 -0.25 12.45
CA PHE A 432 -4.07 -1.03 13.69
C PHE A 432 -2.76 -1.78 13.83
N VAL A 433 -2.31 -2.48 12.77
CA VAL A 433 -1.04 -3.22 12.78
C VAL A 433 0.14 -2.25 12.92
N GLU A 434 0.15 -1.14 12.20
CA GLU A 434 1.22 -0.14 12.23
C GLU A 434 1.38 0.48 13.63
N LEU A 435 0.28 0.72 14.35
CA LEU A 435 0.33 1.23 15.72
C LEU A 435 0.66 0.13 16.75
N PHE A 436 0.00 -1.02 16.65
CA PHE A 436 0.06 -2.07 17.66
C PHE A 436 1.36 -2.88 17.59
N ASN A 437 1.81 -3.24 16.39
CA ASN A 437 2.97 -4.10 16.17
C ASN A 437 4.26 -3.55 16.81
N PRO A 438 4.71 -2.31 16.51
CA PRO A 438 5.91 -1.75 17.14
C PRO A 438 5.72 -1.55 18.64
N ALA A 439 4.55 -1.10 19.09
CA ALA A 439 4.27 -0.91 20.51
C ALA A 439 4.40 -2.23 21.30
N PHE A 440 3.83 -3.31 20.77
CA PHE A 440 3.90 -4.64 21.37
C PHE A 440 5.32 -5.18 21.44
N TYR A 441 6.06 -5.16 20.33
CA TYR A 441 7.43 -5.68 20.29
C TYR A 441 8.42 -4.84 21.12
N ASN A 442 8.29 -3.51 21.11
CA ASN A 442 9.11 -2.63 21.95
C ASN A 442 8.83 -2.89 23.44
N TRP A 443 7.55 -3.04 23.81
CA TRP A 443 7.16 -3.41 25.17
C TRP A 443 7.72 -4.78 25.57
N TRP A 444 7.64 -5.78 24.68
CA TRP A 444 8.15 -7.13 24.92
C TRP A 444 9.67 -7.13 25.12
N ARG A 445 10.43 -6.51 24.20
CA ARG A 445 11.90 -6.39 24.30
C ARG A 445 12.33 -5.70 25.58
N TRP A 446 11.66 -4.61 25.94
CA TRP A 446 11.93 -3.88 27.18
C TRP A 446 11.68 -4.76 28.43
N ARG A 447 10.58 -5.52 28.46
CA ARG A 447 10.26 -6.46 29.55
C ARG A 447 11.30 -7.57 29.67
N THR A 448 11.69 -8.18 28.55
CA THR A 448 12.72 -9.23 28.52
C THR A 448 14.07 -8.70 28.99
N HIS A 449 14.50 -7.53 28.52
CA HIS A 449 15.75 -6.90 28.96
C HIS A 449 15.73 -6.60 30.46
N LYS A 450 14.66 -6.01 30.98
CA LYS A 450 14.51 -5.72 32.41
C LYS A 450 14.57 -6.98 33.27
N SER A 451 13.99 -8.08 32.81
CA SER A 451 14.06 -9.38 33.48
C SER A 451 15.47 -9.97 33.52
N ASN A 452 16.28 -9.73 32.47
CA ASN A 452 17.64 -10.25 32.36
C ASN A 452 18.69 -9.34 33.04
N THR A 453 18.30 -8.14 33.44
CA THR A 453 19.20 -7.17 34.08
C THR A 453 19.40 -7.54 35.54
N LYS A 454 20.61 -7.99 35.92
CA LYS A 454 20.93 -8.38 37.31
C LYS A 454 20.94 -7.22 38.30
N ASP A 455 21.29 -6.01 37.85
CA ASP A 455 21.33 -4.81 38.69
C ASP A 455 20.18 -3.84 38.32
N PRO A 456 19.11 -3.76 39.13
CA PRO A 456 17.97 -2.90 38.86
C PRO A 456 18.26 -1.41 39.08
N THR A 457 19.41 -1.04 39.67
CA THR A 457 19.77 0.35 39.98
C THR A 457 20.51 1.06 38.85
N ARG A 458 21.08 0.29 37.90
CA ARG A 458 21.79 0.84 36.74
C ARG A 458 20.82 1.63 35.85
N LYS A 459 21.18 2.88 35.57
CA LYS A 459 20.43 3.72 34.63
C LYS A 459 20.58 3.17 33.21
N HIS A 460 19.46 3.05 32.52
CA HIS A 460 19.42 2.64 31.11
C HIS A 460 20.11 3.71 30.25
N THR A 461 21.09 3.30 29.47
CA THR A 461 21.83 4.24 28.61
C THR A 461 21.08 4.47 27.30
N ARG A 462 21.38 5.58 26.61
CA ARG A 462 20.63 5.98 25.39
C ARG A 462 20.75 4.98 24.25
N TRP A 463 21.93 4.41 24.05
CA TRP A 463 22.15 3.42 23.01
C TRP A 463 21.44 2.11 23.31
N GLU A 464 21.28 1.72 24.58
CA GLU A 464 20.45 0.58 24.97
C GLU A 464 18.95 0.86 24.76
N GLU A 465 18.48 2.07 25.05
CA GLU A 465 17.09 2.48 24.77
C GLU A 465 16.76 2.37 23.29
N ASP A 466 17.62 2.92 22.43
CA ASP A 466 17.42 2.91 20.98
C ASP A 466 17.64 1.51 20.38
N TYR A 467 18.55 0.69 20.93
CA TYR A 467 18.76 -0.70 20.50
C TYR A 467 17.49 -1.57 20.66
N HIS A 468 16.67 -1.28 21.67
CA HIS A 468 15.44 -2.02 21.91
C HIS A 468 14.29 -1.63 20.97
N LEU A 469 14.40 -0.50 20.26
CA LEU A 469 13.40 -0.10 19.28
C LEU A 469 13.44 -1.02 18.05
N GLN A 470 12.33 -1.09 17.33
CA GLN A 470 12.28 -1.78 16.05
C GLN A 470 13.09 -1.01 15.00
N ASP A 471 13.85 -1.75 14.21
CA ASP A 471 14.47 -1.25 13.00
C ASP A 471 13.39 -1.14 11.91
N PRO A 472 13.18 0.05 11.29
CA PRO A 472 12.27 0.18 10.16
C PRO A 472 12.68 -0.71 8.97
N GLY A 473 13.96 -1.08 8.86
CA GLY A 473 14.46 -1.86 7.73
C GLY A 473 14.61 -1.02 6.45
N ARG A 474 15.20 -1.62 5.42
CA ARG A 474 15.56 -0.90 4.18
C ARG A 474 14.38 -0.54 3.28
N LEU A 475 13.27 -1.26 3.41
CA LEU A 475 12.08 -1.14 2.55
C LEU A 475 10.92 -0.40 3.24
N ALA A 476 11.10 0.13 4.46
CA ALA A 476 10.02 0.79 5.18
C ALA A 476 9.34 1.92 4.39
N LEU A 477 10.14 2.84 3.83
CA LEU A 477 9.60 3.97 3.06
C LEU A 477 8.85 3.49 1.80
N PHE A 478 9.29 2.38 1.22
CA PHE A 478 8.65 1.80 0.06
C PHE A 478 7.28 1.23 0.40
N ASP A 479 7.16 0.46 1.48
CA ASP A 479 5.89 -0.13 1.90
C ASP A 479 4.85 0.98 2.19
N GLU A 480 5.29 2.11 2.74
CA GLU A 480 4.49 3.32 2.96
C GLU A 480 4.01 3.97 1.64
N TYR A 481 4.90 4.19 0.67
CA TYR A 481 4.51 4.73 -0.65
C TYR A 481 3.54 3.81 -1.38
N LEU A 482 3.76 2.51 -1.28
CA LEU A 482 2.92 1.50 -1.92
C LEU A 482 1.51 1.50 -1.35
N GLU A 483 1.34 1.65 -0.03
CA GLU A 483 0.01 1.80 0.57
C GLU A 483 -0.73 3.02 0.00
N MET A 484 -0.04 4.14 -0.13
CA MET A 484 -0.65 5.37 -0.65
C MET A 484 -0.96 5.28 -2.14
N ASN A 485 -0.08 4.68 -2.96
CA ASN A 485 -0.34 4.45 -4.39
C ASN A 485 -1.55 3.53 -4.60
N VAL A 486 -1.67 2.45 -3.82
CA VAL A 486 -2.84 1.58 -3.89
C VAL A 486 -4.12 2.34 -3.54
N THR A 487 -4.06 3.21 -2.54
CA THR A 487 -5.19 4.07 -2.12
C THR A 487 -5.59 5.06 -3.22
N ASP A 488 -4.63 5.65 -3.91
CA ASP A 488 -4.88 6.56 -5.04
C ASP A 488 -5.52 5.84 -6.24
N ILE A 489 -5.03 4.63 -6.57
CA ILE A 489 -5.63 3.81 -7.64
C ILE A 489 -7.08 3.45 -7.30
N TYR A 490 -7.41 3.19 -6.03
CA TYR A 490 -8.80 2.93 -5.63
C TYR A 490 -9.70 4.13 -5.89
N LEU A 491 -9.21 5.32 -5.58
CA LEU A 491 -9.95 6.57 -5.80
C LEU A 491 -10.22 6.78 -7.29
N HIS A 492 -9.26 6.48 -8.15
CA HIS A 492 -9.38 6.67 -9.59
C HIS A 492 -10.18 5.58 -10.30
N ALA A 493 -9.95 4.30 -9.97
CA ALA A 493 -10.65 3.18 -10.59
C ALA A 493 -12.17 3.29 -10.37
N LEU A 494 -12.61 3.67 -9.17
CA LEU A 494 -14.03 3.87 -8.84
C LEU A 494 -14.69 4.96 -9.69
N THR A 495 -13.95 5.98 -10.09
CA THR A 495 -14.48 7.13 -10.83
C THR A 495 -14.55 6.91 -12.33
N VAL A 496 -13.85 5.89 -12.85
CA VAL A 496 -13.88 5.52 -14.27
C VAL A 496 -14.88 4.39 -14.53
N ASP A 497 -15.15 3.56 -13.51
CA ASP A 497 -16.16 2.49 -13.56
C ASP A 497 -17.61 3.00 -13.32
N GLN A 498 -17.77 4.25 -12.90
CA GLN A 498 -19.05 5.00 -12.84
C GLN A 498 -19.20 5.89 -14.06
#